data_AF-A0A7J2JPD3-F1
#
_entry.id   AF-A0A7J2JPD3-F1
#
_cell.length_a   1.000
_cell.length_b   1.000
_cell.length_c   1.000
_cell.angle_alpha   90.00
_cell.angle_beta   90.00
_cell.angle_gamma   90.00
#
_symmetry.space_group_name_H-M   'P 1'
#
loop_
_entity.id
_entity.type
_entity.pdbx_description
1 polymer ?
#
loop_
_entity_poly.entity_id
_entity_poly.type
_entity_poly.pdbx_seq_one_letter_code
_entity_poly.pdbx_strand_id
1 'polypeptide(L)'
;MIKVGIVGHDPYTIPLMDGLRKQPDFQVIGAYNHDPTPFSKPISKKIPVYCSKSNLSFFKERGIKVSGFLEEFIESADAFLEYDSVEMSIKISYGSSGIVIRPYEVLLERLSASIPIKDISLEEISNDLFCCPFFRAFKVKLKLAEKIDLNWIKDSLLSSPRVLVISGEGVYLQDLCLFLSVAAPYSQFSVSVILRSIRVVSESSIELISLLGYMICLPEAIDTLRESNGVKRDFSRGITDKHLSIKGGLIL
;
A
#
# COMPACT_ATOMS: atom_id res chain seq x y z
N MET A 1 -17.01 2.45 14.71
CA MET A 1 -15.66 1.84 14.65
C MET A 1 -15.74 0.73 13.63
N ILE A 2 -14.93 0.80 12.57
CA ILE A 2 -14.95 -0.14 11.44
C ILE A 2 -14.16 -1.38 11.85
N LYS A 3 -14.83 -2.52 11.89
CA LYS A 3 -14.23 -3.82 12.25
C LYS A 3 -13.67 -4.49 11.01
N VAL A 4 -12.36 -4.71 11.00
CA VAL A 4 -11.66 -5.27 9.84
C VAL A 4 -11.05 -6.62 10.19
N GLY A 5 -11.39 -7.63 9.39
CA GLY A 5 -10.69 -8.92 9.35
C GLY A 5 -9.57 -8.90 8.33
N ILE A 6 -8.44 -9.55 8.61
CA ILE A 6 -7.37 -9.75 7.63
C ILE A 6 -7.42 -11.19 7.12
N VAL A 7 -7.41 -11.35 5.79
CA VAL A 7 -7.38 -12.67 5.15
C VAL A 7 -5.95 -12.94 4.68
N GLY A 8 -5.42 -14.09 5.05
CA GLY A 8 -4.06 -14.51 4.79
C GLY A 8 -3.17 -14.48 6.03
N HIS A 9 -2.29 -15.47 6.16
CA HIS A 9 -1.21 -15.49 7.13
C HIS A 9 0.13 -15.41 6.40
N ASP A 10 0.60 -14.20 6.16
CA ASP A 10 1.77 -13.90 5.34
C ASP A 10 2.67 -12.85 6.03
N PRO A 11 3.84 -12.50 5.46
CA PRO A 11 4.74 -11.50 6.05
C PRO A 11 4.11 -10.11 6.23
N TYR A 12 3.05 -9.80 5.47
CA TYR A 12 2.42 -8.49 5.38
C TYR A 12 1.19 -8.35 6.29
N THR A 13 0.64 -9.46 6.80
CA THR A 13 -0.45 -9.46 7.79
C THR A 13 -0.18 -8.56 8.99
N ILE A 14 1.05 -8.61 9.55
CA ILE A 14 1.44 -7.79 10.71
C ILE A 14 1.56 -6.30 10.32
N PRO A 15 2.32 -5.90 9.28
CA PRO A 15 2.34 -4.53 8.79
C PRO A 15 0.94 -3.95 8.48
N LEU A 16 0.08 -4.75 7.85
CA LEU A 16 -1.30 -4.38 7.53
C LEU A 16 -2.08 -4.10 8.83
N MET A 17 -2.03 -5.02 9.79
CA MET A 17 -2.63 -4.85 11.10
C MET A 17 -2.09 -3.60 11.83
N ASP A 18 -0.77 -3.38 11.82
CA ASP A 18 -0.16 -2.23 12.49
C ASP A 18 -0.64 -0.90 11.86
N GLY A 19 -0.77 -0.84 10.54
CA GLY A 19 -1.32 0.32 9.83
C GLY A 19 -2.79 0.59 10.17
N LEU A 20 -3.61 -0.46 10.25
CA LEU A 20 -5.03 -0.35 10.64
C LEU A 20 -5.18 0.06 12.11
N ARG A 21 -4.40 -0.53 13.04
CA ARG A 21 -4.45 -0.22 14.48
C ARG A 21 -4.03 1.21 14.81
N LYS A 22 -3.25 1.84 13.95
CA LYS A 22 -2.91 3.27 14.09
C LYS A 22 -4.11 4.18 13.83
N GLN A 23 -5.14 3.70 13.11
CA GLN A 23 -6.31 4.50 12.80
C GLN A 23 -7.23 4.61 14.03
N PRO A 24 -7.76 5.80 14.33
CA PRO A 24 -8.54 6.04 15.55
C PRO A 24 -9.92 5.35 15.53
N ASP A 25 -10.41 4.99 14.36
CA ASP A 25 -11.76 4.54 14.10
C ASP A 25 -11.84 3.10 13.55
N PHE A 26 -10.72 2.37 13.56
CA PHE A 26 -10.63 0.98 13.09
C PHE A 26 -10.36 0.02 14.25
N GLN A 27 -10.91 -1.19 14.13
CA GLN A 27 -10.61 -2.31 15.01
C GLN A 27 -10.22 -3.52 14.17
N VAL A 28 -9.01 -4.04 14.37
CA VAL A 28 -8.60 -5.31 13.75
C VAL A 28 -9.14 -6.47 14.59
N ILE A 29 -10.01 -7.27 13.99
CA ILE A 29 -10.67 -8.42 14.63
C ILE A 29 -9.71 -9.61 14.77
N GLY A 30 -8.90 -9.84 13.74
CA GLY A 30 -7.91 -10.89 13.70
C GLY A 30 -7.48 -11.20 12.28
N ALA A 31 -6.75 -12.31 12.12
CA ALA A 31 -6.42 -12.86 10.83
C ALA A 31 -6.98 -14.27 10.65
N TYR A 32 -7.34 -14.59 9.42
CA TYR A 32 -7.82 -15.91 9.02
C TYR A 32 -6.89 -16.51 7.97
N ASN A 33 -6.62 -17.81 8.08
CA ASN A 33 -6.13 -18.60 6.96
C ASN A 33 -6.71 -20.02 7.01
N HIS A 34 -6.87 -20.63 5.84
CA HIS A 34 -7.38 -22.01 5.76
C HIS A 34 -6.39 -22.98 6.42
N ASP A 35 -5.11 -22.91 6.04
CA ASP A 35 -4.04 -23.76 6.55
C ASP A 35 -3.00 -22.96 7.34
N PRO A 36 -2.28 -23.56 8.28
CA PRO A 36 -1.19 -22.87 8.95
C PRO A 36 0.01 -22.67 8.02
N THR A 37 0.52 -21.45 7.97
CA THR A 37 1.72 -21.02 7.25
C THR A 37 2.90 -20.83 8.21
N PRO A 38 4.14 -20.65 7.70
CA PRO A 38 5.29 -20.28 8.54
C PRO A 38 5.06 -19.00 9.38
N PHE A 39 4.17 -18.11 8.93
CA PHE A 39 3.86 -16.83 9.58
C PHE A 39 2.74 -16.93 10.61
N SER A 40 1.92 -17.99 10.55
CA SER A 40 0.74 -18.15 11.41
C SER A 40 1.06 -18.13 12.90
N LYS A 41 2.19 -18.74 13.30
CA LYS A 41 2.64 -18.74 14.71
C LYS A 41 3.08 -17.35 15.18
N PRO A 42 3.98 -16.63 14.48
CA PRO A 42 4.26 -15.22 14.77
C PRO A 42 3.01 -14.33 14.84
N ILE A 43 2.08 -14.49 13.89
CA ILE A 43 0.83 -13.71 13.82
C ILE A 43 -0.03 -13.97 15.06
N SER A 44 -0.22 -15.23 15.46
CA SER A 44 -1.05 -15.62 16.63
C SER A 44 -0.57 -15.03 17.97
N LYS A 45 0.68 -14.56 18.04
CA LYS A 45 1.21 -13.87 19.22
C LYS A 45 0.81 -12.39 19.29
N LYS A 46 0.37 -11.79 18.17
CA LYS A 46 0.05 -10.36 18.05
C LYS A 46 -1.43 -10.08 17.83
N ILE A 47 -2.16 -11.02 17.21
CA ILE A 47 -3.59 -10.93 16.92
C ILE A 47 -4.30 -12.26 17.11
N PRO A 48 -5.63 -12.21 17.35
CA PRO A 48 -6.48 -13.39 17.21
C PRO A 48 -6.30 -14.04 15.83
N VAL A 49 -6.14 -15.35 15.83
CA VAL A 49 -6.04 -16.18 14.61
C VAL A 49 -7.26 -17.09 14.52
N TYR A 50 -7.87 -17.11 13.35
CA TYR A 50 -9.04 -17.91 13.02
C TYR A 50 -8.65 -18.94 11.96
N CYS A 51 -9.29 -20.11 11.98
CA CYS A 51 -9.09 -21.16 10.99
C CYS A 51 -10.40 -21.89 10.65
N SER A 52 -10.37 -22.77 9.65
CA SER A 52 -11.46 -23.72 9.42
C SER A 52 -11.52 -24.77 10.55
N LYS A 53 -12.71 -25.29 10.86
CA LYS A 53 -12.86 -26.38 11.84
C LYS A 53 -12.08 -27.63 11.43
N SER A 54 -12.03 -27.93 10.13
CA SER A 54 -11.31 -29.07 9.58
C SER A 54 -9.80 -29.02 9.81
N ASN A 55 -9.21 -27.81 9.91
CA ASN A 55 -7.76 -27.65 10.01
C ASN A 55 -7.26 -27.33 11.42
N LEU A 56 -8.13 -27.36 12.43
CA LEU A 56 -7.77 -27.05 13.82
C LEU A 56 -6.63 -27.94 14.35
N SER A 57 -6.60 -29.22 13.98
CA SER A 57 -5.53 -30.16 14.36
C SER A 57 -4.17 -29.68 13.87
N PHE A 58 -4.06 -29.30 12.60
CA PHE A 58 -2.80 -28.81 12.01
C PHE A 58 -2.28 -27.53 12.66
N PHE A 59 -3.18 -26.63 13.08
CA PHE A 59 -2.80 -25.44 13.84
C PHE A 59 -2.29 -25.80 15.23
N LYS A 60 -2.98 -26.71 15.94
CA LYS A 60 -2.58 -27.18 17.28
C LYS A 60 -1.24 -27.91 17.27
N GLU A 61 -1.01 -28.80 16.31
CA GLU A 61 0.25 -29.53 16.14
C GLU A 61 1.45 -28.60 15.97
N ARG A 62 1.25 -27.45 15.30
CA ARG A 62 2.29 -26.40 15.13
C ARG A 62 2.40 -25.45 16.34
N GLY A 63 1.61 -25.68 17.39
CA GLY A 63 1.57 -24.86 18.60
C GLY A 63 1.05 -23.45 18.35
N ILE A 64 0.06 -23.31 17.47
CA ILE A 64 -0.56 -22.03 17.10
C ILE A 64 -1.84 -21.86 17.91
N LYS A 65 -1.97 -20.71 18.58
CA LYS A 65 -3.17 -20.41 19.36
C LYS A 65 -4.29 -19.93 18.44
N VAL A 66 -5.29 -20.78 18.23
CA VAL A 66 -6.53 -20.44 17.52
C VAL A 66 -7.50 -19.77 18.48
N SER A 67 -8.08 -18.64 18.08
CA SER A 67 -9.01 -17.83 18.87
C SER A 67 -10.47 -18.05 18.51
N GLY A 68 -10.75 -18.63 17.35
CA GLY A 68 -12.10 -18.92 16.86
C GLY A 68 -12.09 -19.57 15.48
N PHE A 69 -13.27 -19.75 14.89
CA PHE A 69 -13.43 -20.34 13.56
C PHE A 69 -13.85 -19.33 12.49
N LEU A 70 -13.87 -19.76 11.23
CA LEU A 70 -14.25 -18.92 10.08
C LEU A 70 -15.61 -18.24 10.28
N GLU A 71 -16.60 -18.95 10.81
CA GLU A 71 -17.94 -18.39 10.99
C GLU A 71 -17.93 -17.20 11.97
N GLU A 72 -17.25 -17.36 13.11
CA GLU A 72 -17.07 -16.29 14.10
C GLU A 72 -16.26 -15.12 13.54
N PHE A 73 -15.25 -15.40 12.71
CA PHE A 73 -14.46 -14.37 12.03
C PHE A 73 -15.32 -13.53 11.08
N ILE A 74 -16.17 -14.19 10.30
CA ILE A 74 -17.06 -13.53 9.34
C ILE A 74 -18.08 -12.66 10.06
N GLU A 75 -18.74 -13.20 11.09
CA GLU A 75 -19.77 -12.50 11.86
C GLU A 75 -19.23 -11.29 12.65
N SER A 76 -17.93 -11.28 12.95
CA SER A 76 -17.30 -10.25 13.78
C SER A 76 -16.75 -9.05 13.00
N ALA A 77 -16.67 -9.11 11.67
CA ALA A 77 -16.03 -8.08 10.85
C ALA A 77 -17.02 -7.40 9.88
N ASP A 78 -16.87 -6.09 9.70
CA ASP A 78 -17.63 -5.30 8.74
C ASP A 78 -17.04 -5.42 7.32
N ALA A 79 -15.72 -5.60 7.23
CA ALA A 79 -14.98 -5.76 5.98
C ALA A 79 -13.74 -6.65 6.16
N PHE A 80 -13.28 -7.21 5.05
CA PHE A 80 -12.06 -8.03 4.99
C PHE A 80 -11.01 -7.39 4.09
N LEU A 81 -9.76 -7.40 4.53
CA LEU A 81 -8.61 -7.00 3.72
C LEU A 81 -7.73 -8.19 3.41
N GLU A 82 -7.34 -8.32 2.15
CA GLU A 82 -6.41 -9.32 1.64
C GLU A 82 -5.32 -8.58 0.84
N TYR A 83 -4.05 -8.86 1.14
CA TYR A 83 -2.92 -8.26 0.45
C TYR A 83 -2.31 -9.23 -0.54
N ASP A 84 -2.21 -8.82 -1.80
CA ASP A 84 -1.50 -9.56 -2.84
C ASP A 84 -0.12 -8.93 -3.06
N SER A 85 0.92 -9.65 -2.64
CA SER A 85 2.31 -9.18 -2.78
C SER A 85 2.85 -9.17 -4.22
N VAL A 86 2.29 -9.99 -5.11
CA VAL A 86 2.71 -10.07 -6.52
C VAL A 86 2.20 -8.85 -7.28
N GLU A 87 0.98 -8.42 -6.98
CA GLU A 87 0.36 -7.25 -7.61
C GLU A 87 0.52 -5.96 -6.78
N MET A 88 1.06 -6.06 -5.55
CA MET A 88 1.06 -4.99 -4.54
C MET A 88 -0.33 -4.39 -4.32
N SER A 89 -1.36 -5.22 -4.40
CA SER A 89 -2.75 -4.77 -4.36
C SER A 89 -3.40 -5.12 -3.02
N ILE A 90 -4.42 -4.35 -2.65
CA ILE A 90 -5.28 -4.69 -1.51
C ILE A 90 -6.68 -4.91 -2.01
N LYS A 91 -7.23 -6.09 -1.72
CA LYS A 91 -8.63 -6.39 -1.94
C LYS A 91 -9.41 -6.10 -0.66
N ILE A 92 -10.47 -5.31 -0.80
CA ILE A 92 -11.47 -5.03 0.22
C ILE A 92 -12.70 -5.87 -0.11
N SER A 93 -13.19 -6.67 0.82
CA SER A 93 -14.40 -7.48 0.62
C SER A 93 -15.48 -7.16 1.65
N TYR A 94 -16.72 -7.04 1.17
CA TYR A 94 -17.95 -6.89 1.97
C TYR A 94 -18.87 -8.06 1.61
N GLY A 95 -18.82 -9.14 2.40
CA GLY A 95 -19.51 -10.38 2.07
C GLY A 95 -19.06 -10.94 0.71
N SER A 96 -19.99 -11.05 -0.25
CA SER A 96 -19.74 -11.58 -1.60
C SER A 96 -19.20 -10.56 -2.61
N SER A 97 -19.14 -9.29 -2.25
CA SER A 97 -18.65 -8.21 -3.12
C SER A 97 -17.24 -7.77 -2.70
N GLY A 98 -16.47 -7.24 -3.64
CA GLY A 98 -15.16 -6.69 -3.30
C GLY A 98 -14.61 -5.74 -4.35
N ILE A 99 -13.69 -4.88 -3.90
CA ILE A 99 -12.96 -3.90 -4.70
C ILE A 99 -11.48 -4.21 -4.53
N VAL A 100 -10.72 -4.17 -5.62
CA VAL A 100 -9.26 -4.34 -5.59
C VAL A 100 -8.64 -2.99 -5.88
N ILE A 101 -7.80 -2.51 -4.96
CA ILE A 101 -7.01 -1.30 -5.11
C ILE A 101 -5.63 -1.69 -5.59
N ARG A 102 -5.26 -1.22 -6.78
CA ARG A 102 -3.99 -1.53 -7.46
C ARG A 102 -3.03 -0.34 -7.46
N PRO A 103 -1.71 -0.58 -7.55
CA PRO A 103 -0.73 0.50 -7.58
C PRO A 103 -0.97 1.57 -8.66
N TYR A 104 -1.44 1.18 -9.86
CA TYR A 104 -1.73 2.16 -10.92
C TYR A 104 -2.90 3.09 -10.56
N GLU A 105 -3.89 2.59 -9.82
CA GLU A 105 -5.04 3.38 -9.36
C GLU A 105 -4.60 4.37 -8.29
N VAL A 106 -3.73 3.92 -7.38
CA VAL A 106 -3.13 4.78 -6.34
C VAL A 106 -2.31 5.91 -6.98
N LEU A 107 -1.48 5.60 -7.96
CA LEU A 107 -0.71 6.60 -8.69
C LEU A 107 -1.61 7.57 -9.45
N LEU A 108 -2.62 7.05 -10.15
CA LEU A 108 -3.59 7.89 -10.86
C LEU A 108 -4.29 8.83 -9.88
N GLU A 109 -4.80 8.32 -8.76
CA GLU A 109 -5.50 9.12 -7.75
C GLU A 109 -4.60 10.21 -7.14
N ARG A 110 -3.36 9.88 -6.78
CA ARG A 110 -2.44 10.81 -6.12
C ARG A 110 -1.90 11.87 -7.08
N LEU A 111 -1.54 11.47 -8.29
CA LEU A 111 -0.93 12.37 -9.27
C LEU A 111 -1.97 13.21 -10.01
N SER A 112 -3.19 12.69 -10.23
CA SER A 112 -4.24 13.43 -10.94
C SER A 112 -4.81 14.61 -10.16
N ALA A 113 -4.49 14.72 -8.86
CA ALA A 113 -4.87 15.87 -8.04
C ALA A 113 -4.19 17.16 -8.50
N SER A 114 -3.01 17.05 -9.12
CA SER A 114 -2.24 18.18 -9.63
C SER A 114 -2.03 18.05 -11.14
N ILE A 115 -1.56 16.90 -11.61
CA ILE A 115 -1.18 16.68 -13.00
C ILE A 115 -2.41 16.18 -13.79
N PRO A 116 -2.81 16.80 -14.93
CA PRO A 116 -3.93 16.33 -15.73
C PRO A 116 -3.54 15.08 -16.53
N ILE A 117 -3.58 13.93 -15.86
CA ILE A 117 -3.24 12.63 -16.40
C ILE A 117 -4.48 12.04 -17.08
N LYS A 118 -4.31 11.64 -18.35
CA LYS A 118 -5.31 10.89 -19.11
C LYS A 118 -5.18 9.39 -18.90
N ASP A 119 -3.94 8.90 -18.81
CA ASP A 119 -3.64 7.48 -18.69
C ASP A 119 -2.28 7.26 -18.01
N ILE A 120 -2.13 6.11 -17.35
CA ILE A 120 -0.91 5.69 -16.66
C ILE A 120 -0.61 4.23 -16.97
N SER A 121 0.65 3.95 -17.28
CA SER A 121 1.14 2.57 -17.41
C SER A 121 2.35 2.33 -16.51
N LEU A 122 2.42 1.13 -15.98
CA LEU A 122 3.50 0.66 -15.11
C LEU A 122 4.23 -0.50 -15.76
N GLU A 123 5.54 -0.39 -15.80
CA GLU A 123 6.44 -1.44 -16.24
C GLU A 123 7.45 -1.69 -15.11
N GLU A 124 7.38 -2.86 -14.48
CA GLU A 124 8.30 -3.19 -13.38
C GLU A 124 9.73 -3.31 -13.90
N ILE A 125 10.67 -2.73 -13.16
CA ILE A 125 12.10 -2.83 -13.44
C ILE A 125 12.64 -4.06 -12.71
N SER A 126 13.29 -4.98 -13.43
CA SER A 126 13.79 -6.24 -12.86
C SER A 126 14.62 -6.02 -11.59
N ASN A 127 14.40 -6.92 -10.62
CA ASN A 127 15.11 -6.94 -9.33
C ASN A 127 16.61 -7.22 -9.46
N ASP A 128 17.10 -7.67 -10.63
CA ASP A 128 18.53 -7.85 -10.89
C ASP A 128 19.32 -6.53 -10.84
N LEU A 129 18.62 -5.39 -10.97
CA LEU A 129 19.19 -4.04 -10.94
C LEU A 129 19.01 -3.36 -9.57
N PHE A 130 18.13 -3.87 -8.72
CA PHE A 130 17.69 -3.25 -7.47
C PHE A 130 17.01 -4.29 -6.56
N CYS A 131 17.58 -4.55 -5.38
CA CYS A 131 16.97 -5.44 -4.39
C CYS A 131 16.64 -4.64 -3.11
N CYS A 132 15.38 -4.23 -2.96
CA CYS A 132 14.89 -3.64 -1.72
C CYS A 132 13.59 -4.34 -1.29
N PRO A 133 13.55 -5.02 -0.14
CA PRO A 133 12.36 -5.77 0.28
C PRO A 133 11.15 -4.88 0.57
N PHE A 134 11.35 -3.57 0.69
CA PHE A 134 10.31 -2.61 1.05
C PHE A 134 9.77 -1.80 -0.14
N PHE A 135 10.41 -1.89 -1.32
CA PHE A 135 10.02 -1.10 -2.49
C PHE A 135 10.14 -1.93 -3.76
N ARG A 136 9.22 -1.69 -4.69
CA ARG A 136 9.35 -2.16 -6.07
C ARG A 136 9.54 -0.99 -7.00
N ALA A 137 10.45 -1.17 -7.95
CA ALA A 137 10.84 -0.13 -8.89
C ALA A 137 10.03 -0.26 -10.19
N PHE A 138 9.47 0.84 -10.65
CA PHE A 138 8.67 0.89 -11.85
C PHE A 138 9.13 2.01 -12.76
N LYS A 139 9.16 1.72 -14.05
CA LYS A 139 9.09 2.72 -15.09
C LYS A 139 7.61 3.11 -15.26
N VAL A 140 7.28 4.34 -14.89
CA VAL A 140 5.95 4.91 -14.99
C VAL A 140 5.88 5.73 -16.27
N LYS A 141 4.90 5.43 -17.14
CA LYS A 141 4.60 6.25 -18.31
C LYS A 141 3.27 6.97 -18.07
N LEU A 142 3.30 8.29 -18.14
CA LEU A 142 2.16 9.19 -17.96
C LEU A 142 1.76 9.77 -19.31
N LYS A 143 0.50 9.60 -19.67
CA LYS A 143 -0.10 10.30 -20.81
C LYS A 143 -0.90 11.47 -20.27
N LEU A 144 -0.54 12.68 -20.68
CA LEU A 144 -1.19 13.91 -20.24
C LEU A 144 -2.44 14.19 -21.08
N ALA A 145 -3.45 14.81 -20.47
CA ALA A 145 -4.63 15.30 -21.17
C ALA A 145 -4.31 16.58 -21.98
N GLU A 146 -3.32 17.34 -21.54
CA GLU A 146 -2.85 18.57 -22.18
C GLU A 146 -1.33 18.73 -22.05
N LYS A 147 -0.75 19.62 -22.86
CA LYS A 147 0.68 19.92 -22.84
C LYS A 147 1.02 20.77 -21.61
N ILE A 148 2.01 20.35 -20.85
CA ILE A 148 2.45 21.05 -19.64
C ILE A 148 3.96 21.20 -19.62
N ASP A 149 4.44 22.30 -19.03
CA ASP A 149 5.85 22.55 -18.79
C ASP A 149 6.46 21.54 -17.81
N LEU A 150 7.69 21.12 -18.08
CA LEU A 150 8.37 20.12 -17.26
C LEU A 150 8.63 20.62 -15.83
N ASN A 151 8.92 21.91 -15.63
CA ASN A 151 9.16 22.44 -14.28
C ASN A 151 7.87 22.46 -13.48
N TRP A 152 6.75 22.81 -14.10
CA TRP A 152 5.44 22.72 -13.47
C TRP A 152 5.17 21.30 -12.94
N ILE A 153 5.55 20.26 -13.70
CA ILE A 153 5.35 18.86 -13.29
C ILE A 153 6.23 18.51 -12.10
N LYS A 154 7.48 18.97 -12.09
CA LYS A 154 8.38 18.79 -10.95
C LYS A 154 7.84 19.46 -9.69
N ASP A 155 7.37 20.70 -9.79
CA ASP A 155 6.79 21.45 -8.68
C ASP A 155 5.50 20.79 -8.15
N SER A 156 4.73 20.22 -9.07
CA SER A 156 3.49 19.50 -8.72
C SER A 156 3.77 18.18 -8.02
N LEU A 157 4.80 17.44 -8.44
CA LEU A 157 5.25 16.25 -7.72
C LEU A 157 5.75 16.59 -6.31
N LEU A 158 6.46 17.71 -6.15
CA LEU A 158 6.96 18.18 -4.85
C LEU A 158 5.84 18.59 -3.89
N SER A 159 4.72 19.06 -4.42
CA SER A 159 3.55 19.49 -3.62
C SER A 159 2.47 18.41 -3.49
N SER A 160 2.59 17.28 -4.21
CA SER A 160 1.59 16.23 -4.20
C SER A 160 1.58 15.45 -2.88
N PRO A 161 0.40 15.27 -2.25
CA PRO A 161 0.28 14.45 -1.04
C PRO A 161 0.74 13.01 -1.28
N ARG A 162 1.41 12.41 -0.28
CA ARG A 162 1.91 11.03 -0.32
C ARG A 162 2.87 10.71 -1.48
N VAL A 163 3.42 11.74 -2.13
CA VAL A 163 4.47 11.66 -3.14
C VAL A 163 5.77 12.18 -2.55
N LEU A 164 6.79 11.34 -2.58
CA LEU A 164 8.15 11.66 -2.16
C LEU A 164 8.99 11.91 -3.39
N VAL A 165 9.78 12.96 -3.37
CA VAL A 165 10.66 13.30 -4.49
C VAL A 165 12.11 13.12 -4.04
N ILE A 166 12.87 12.43 -4.88
CA ILE A 166 14.30 12.16 -4.71
C ILE A 166 15.01 12.94 -5.81
N SER A 167 15.62 14.07 -5.47
CA SER A 167 16.39 14.93 -6.36
C SER A 167 17.75 14.32 -6.66
N GLY A 168 18.47 13.92 -5.61
CA GLY A 168 19.70 13.12 -5.61
C GLY A 168 20.65 13.32 -6.81
N GLU A 169 21.43 14.40 -6.82
CA GLU A 169 22.67 14.42 -7.62
C GLU A 169 23.61 13.33 -7.06
N GLY A 170 23.95 12.34 -7.89
CA GLY A 170 24.85 11.25 -7.51
C GLY A 170 24.22 10.04 -6.79
N VAL A 171 22.90 9.96 -6.62
CA VAL A 171 22.24 8.79 -6.01
C VAL A 171 21.81 7.78 -7.08
N TYR A 172 22.55 6.67 -7.24
CA TYR A 172 22.19 5.61 -8.18
C TYR A 172 21.05 4.75 -7.62
N LEU A 173 20.30 4.08 -8.52
CA LEU A 173 19.23 3.15 -8.11
C LEU A 173 19.75 2.12 -7.09
N GLN A 174 20.99 1.65 -7.28
CA GLN A 174 21.68 0.69 -6.42
C GLN A 174 21.88 1.22 -4.98
N ASP A 175 22.05 2.54 -4.82
CA ASP A 175 22.26 3.17 -3.51
C ASP A 175 20.94 3.45 -2.78
N LEU A 176 19.81 3.47 -3.51
CA LEU A 176 18.50 3.79 -2.92
C LEU A 176 18.09 2.79 -1.84
N CYS A 177 18.53 1.53 -1.91
CA CYS A 177 18.29 0.56 -0.84
C CYS A 177 18.86 1.01 0.51
N LEU A 178 20.03 1.66 0.51
CA LEU A 178 20.70 2.13 1.73
C LEU A 178 19.92 3.28 2.36
N PHE A 179 19.52 4.26 1.54
CA PHE A 179 18.78 5.44 2.00
C PHE A 179 17.35 5.10 2.42
N LEU A 180 16.67 4.27 1.63
CA LEU A 180 15.26 3.97 1.87
C LEU A 180 15.05 3.01 3.03
N SER A 181 16.04 2.22 3.44
CA SER A 181 15.93 1.42 4.66
C SER A 181 15.74 2.29 5.90
N VAL A 182 16.41 3.45 5.94
CA VAL A 182 16.26 4.44 7.03
C VAL A 182 14.95 5.22 6.90
N ALA A 183 14.50 5.46 5.68
CA ALA A 183 13.23 6.14 5.40
C ALA A 183 12.00 5.20 5.45
N ALA A 184 12.20 3.88 5.52
CA ALA A 184 11.16 2.86 5.32
C ALA A 184 9.89 3.06 6.18
N PRO A 185 9.98 3.44 7.47
CA PRO A 185 8.78 3.70 8.27
C PRO A 185 7.86 4.77 7.67
N TYR A 186 8.42 5.72 6.92
CA TYR A 186 7.74 6.87 6.33
C TYR A 186 7.42 6.72 4.85
N SER A 187 8.09 5.81 4.14
CA SER A 187 7.95 5.65 2.68
C SER A 187 7.26 4.37 2.24
N GLN A 188 6.98 3.42 3.14
CA GLN A 188 6.24 2.19 2.83
C GLN A 188 4.83 2.42 2.22
N PHE A 189 4.27 3.61 2.43
CA PHE A 189 2.95 4.03 1.93
C PHE A 189 3.04 5.02 0.76
N SER A 190 4.25 5.35 0.30
CA SER A 190 4.50 6.50 -0.55
C SER A 190 4.87 6.11 -1.98
N VAL A 191 4.49 6.99 -2.91
CA VAL A 191 5.03 7.00 -4.27
C VAL A 191 6.33 7.79 -4.21
N SER A 192 7.48 7.14 -4.39
CA SER A 192 8.75 7.87 -4.45
C SER A 192 9.15 8.08 -5.90
N VAL A 193 9.38 9.32 -6.34
CA VAL A 193 9.75 9.67 -7.71
C VAL A 193 11.19 10.15 -7.75
N ILE A 194 11.97 9.59 -8.67
CA ILE A 194 13.35 10.02 -8.92
C ILE A 194 13.29 11.22 -9.89
N LEU A 195 13.52 12.44 -9.41
CA LEU A 195 13.30 13.66 -10.17
C LEU A 195 14.14 13.73 -11.46
N ARG A 196 15.39 13.27 -11.40
CA ARG A 196 16.31 13.19 -12.56
C ARG A 196 15.90 12.16 -13.62
N SER A 197 15.01 11.24 -13.27
CA SER A 197 14.53 10.20 -14.20
C SER A 197 13.40 10.69 -15.10
N ILE A 198 12.81 11.85 -14.80
CA ILE A 198 11.69 12.39 -15.57
C ILE A 198 12.18 12.80 -16.96
N ARG A 199 11.58 12.22 -17.99
CA ARG A 199 11.88 12.45 -19.41
C ARG A 199 10.60 12.72 -20.17
N VAL A 200 10.62 13.77 -21.00
CA VAL A 200 9.55 14.03 -21.96
C VAL A 200 9.80 13.17 -23.18
N VAL A 201 8.88 12.25 -23.48
CA VAL A 201 8.96 11.37 -24.66
C VAL A 201 8.26 12.01 -25.86
N SER A 202 7.18 12.75 -25.60
CA SER A 202 6.46 13.56 -26.58
C SER A 202 5.72 14.72 -25.89
N GLU A 203 5.05 15.59 -26.64
CA GLU A 203 4.33 16.74 -26.08
C GLU A 203 3.25 16.39 -25.03
N SER A 204 2.79 15.13 -25.00
CA SER A 204 1.75 14.64 -24.08
C SER A 204 2.15 13.34 -23.38
N SER A 205 3.44 12.98 -23.38
CA SER A 205 3.92 11.73 -22.78
C SER A 205 5.20 11.95 -21.99
N ILE A 206 5.19 11.47 -20.75
CA ILE A 206 6.29 11.57 -19.82
C ILE A 206 6.61 10.20 -19.25
N GLU A 207 7.89 9.92 -19.12
CA GLU A 207 8.39 8.74 -18.43
C GLU A 207 9.15 9.16 -17.17
N LEU A 208 9.00 8.40 -16.10
CA LEU A 208 9.76 8.56 -14.87
C LEU A 208 10.00 7.20 -14.21
N ILE A 209 10.97 7.14 -13.31
CA ILE A 209 11.19 6.00 -12.44
C ILE A 209 10.58 6.32 -11.07
N SER A 210 9.76 5.40 -10.58
CA SER A 210 9.17 5.46 -9.27
C SER A 210 9.49 4.21 -8.44
N LEU A 211 9.71 4.41 -7.15
CA LEU A 211 9.80 3.36 -6.15
C LEU A 211 8.50 3.37 -5.34
N LEU A 212 7.73 2.30 -5.45
CA LEU A 212 6.46 2.15 -4.75
C LEU A 212 6.70 1.36 -3.48
N GLY A 213 6.28 1.91 -2.34
CA GLY A 213 6.34 1.20 -1.06
C GLY A 213 5.45 -0.05 -1.07
N TYR A 214 5.87 -1.10 -0.37
CA TYR A 214 5.14 -2.37 -0.35
C TYR A 214 3.71 -2.28 0.23
N MET A 215 3.37 -1.24 1.00
CA MET A 215 2.01 -1.01 1.51
C MET A 215 1.34 0.18 0.82
N ILE A 216 1.73 0.49 -0.41
CA ILE A 216 1.27 1.69 -1.15
C ILE A 216 -0.25 1.81 -1.20
N CYS A 217 -0.98 0.70 -1.29
CA CYS A 217 -2.44 0.66 -1.38
C CYS A 217 -3.18 0.74 -0.03
N LEU A 218 -2.49 0.59 1.11
CA LEU A 218 -3.15 0.59 2.43
C LEU A 218 -3.85 1.92 2.76
N PRO A 219 -3.23 3.10 2.55
CA PRO A 219 -3.89 4.37 2.81
C PRO A 219 -5.20 4.52 2.03
N GLU A 220 -5.17 4.18 0.73
CA GLU A 220 -6.35 4.23 -0.14
C GLU A 220 -7.42 3.21 0.27
N ALA A 221 -7.02 2.04 0.79
CA ALA A 221 -7.96 1.06 1.33
C ALA A 221 -8.66 1.55 2.60
N ILE A 222 -7.90 2.17 3.52
CA ILE A 222 -8.43 2.83 4.72
C ILE A 222 -9.41 3.93 4.31
N ASP A 223 -9.02 4.77 3.35
CA ASP A 223 -9.84 5.88 2.89
C ASP A 223 -11.14 5.40 2.22
N THR A 224 -11.07 4.34 1.42
CA THR A 224 -12.24 3.71 0.80
C THR A 224 -13.20 3.10 1.82
N LEU A 225 -12.67 2.47 2.88
CA LEU A 225 -13.48 1.93 3.98
C LEU A 225 -14.21 3.04 4.76
N ARG A 226 -13.52 4.16 5.05
CA ARG A 226 -14.14 5.32 5.69
C ARG A 226 -15.20 5.98 4.80
N GLU A 227 -14.92 6.11 3.51
CA GLU A 227 -15.86 6.67 2.52
C GLU A 227 -17.13 5.82 2.42
N SER A 228 -16.98 4.50 2.42
CA SER A 228 -18.11 3.56 2.45
C SER A 228 -18.96 3.67 3.74
N ASN A 229 -18.40 4.26 4.80
CA ASN A 229 -19.06 4.56 6.07
C ASN A 229 -19.50 6.04 6.19
N GLY A 230 -19.54 6.78 5.08
CA GLY A 230 -20.07 8.15 5.01
C GLY A 230 -19.07 9.26 5.36
N VAL A 231 -17.79 8.96 5.51
CA VAL A 231 -16.74 9.97 5.74
C VAL A 231 -16.26 10.53 4.41
N LYS A 232 -16.23 11.86 4.24
CA LYS A 232 -15.70 12.48 3.02
C LYS A 232 -14.24 12.09 2.77
N ARG A 233 -13.89 11.75 1.53
CA ARG A 233 -12.56 11.25 1.13
C ARG A 233 -11.41 12.17 1.54
N ASP A 234 -11.51 13.48 1.31
CA ASP A 234 -10.45 14.43 1.67
C ASP A 234 -10.22 14.52 3.18
N PHE A 235 -11.28 14.41 3.97
CA PHE A 235 -11.16 14.36 5.43
C PHE A 235 -10.54 13.04 5.89
N SER A 236 -10.93 11.93 5.28
CA SER A 236 -10.32 10.62 5.54
C SER A 236 -8.82 10.63 5.29
N ARG A 237 -8.39 11.17 4.14
CA ARG A 237 -6.97 11.26 3.76
C ARG A 237 -6.15 11.96 4.84
N GLY A 238 -6.64 13.09 5.36
CA GLY A 238 -5.96 13.82 6.43
C GLY A 238 -5.82 13.02 7.73
N ILE A 239 -6.83 12.22 8.11
CA ILE A 239 -6.74 11.32 9.27
C ILE A 239 -5.72 10.22 9.01
N THR A 240 -5.81 9.56 7.85
CA THR A 240 -4.93 8.47 7.44
C THR A 240 -3.48 8.91 7.45
N ASP A 241 -3.17 10.04 6.80
CA ASP A 241 -1.81 10.55 6.65
C ASP A 241 -1.18 10.87 8.00
N LYS A 242 -1.95 11.52 8.88
CA LYS A 242 -1.51 11.84 10.24
C LYS A 242 -1.15 10.58 11.02
N HIS A 243 -2.01 9.56 11.02
CA HIS A 243 -1.84 8.37 11.86
C HIS A 243 -0.83 7.38 11.27
N LEU A 244 -0.69 7.34 9.94
CA LEU A 244 0.36 6.57 9.27
C LEU A 244 1.69 7.33 9.17
N SER A 245 1.72 8.61 9.60
CA SER A 245 2.89 9.49 9.49
C SER A 245 3.41 9.61 8.05
N ILE A 246 2.49 9.64 7.08
CA ILE A 246 2.82 9.76 5.67
C ILE A 246 3.26 11.19 5.40
N LYS A 247 4.39 11.33 4.71
CA LYS A 247 4.96 12.62 4.32
C LYS A 247 4.94 12.75 2.79
N GLY A 248 4.99 13.99 2.33
CA GLY A 248 5.16 14.38 0.93
C GLY A 248 6.39 15.27 0.77
N GLY A 249 6.81 15.48 -0.48
CA GLY A 249 7.85 16.45 -0.85
C GLY A 249 9.26 15.87 -0.94
N LEU A 250 10.25 16.77 -0.89
CA LEU A 250 11.66 16.42 -1.10
C LEU A 250 12.25 15.69 0.12
N ILE A 251 12.88 14.54 -0.10
CA ILE A 251 13.55 13.76 0.96
C ILE A 251 15.07 13.74 0.81
N LEU A 252 15.60 13.84 -0.41
CA LEU A 252 17.02 13.82 -0.74
C LEU A 252 17.31 14.65 -1.99
#